data_AF-A0A1B7LW38-F1
#
_entry.id   AF-A0A1B7LW38-F1
#
_cell.length_a   1.000
_cell.length_b   1.000
_cell.length_c   1.000
_cell.angle_alpha   90.00
_cell.angle_beta   90.00
_cell.angle_gamma   90.00
#
_symmetry.space_group_name_H-M   'P 1'
#
loop_
_entity.id
_entity.type
_entity.pdbx_description
1 polymer ?
#
loop_
_entity_poly.entity_id
_entity_poly.type
_entity_poly.pdbx_seq_one_letter_code
_entity_poly.pdbx_strand_id
1 'polypeptide(L)'
;MSSMAASDVSALAEAATRIGARPFKDATGHWSNSVEVALMDTILSASAVMDGAYGAGVLPRLRAYKAFRGQANMMRLLATLGPFALDDFVAEQHHKNQLMHAAAALMDAGVNAAADVEPQATTQREALVSTDGLSELAWDYFLIMLNIDTPQLAQLRNTWLDDFVARNLDVSRLDVDARDALLAEVTAHLHAEHHRKSFGRMPEFTLPQLSQAIFRSEYARATS
;
A
#
# COMPACT_ATOMS: atom_id res chain seq x y z
N MET A 1 18.84 -25.11 -11.78
CA MET A 1 18.14 -23.82 -11.70
C MET A 1 17.79 -23.42 -13.10
N SER A 2 16.54 -23.59 -13.51
CA SER A 2 16.08 -23.12 -14.82
C SER A 2 16.25 -21.62 -14.86
N SER A 3 16.92 -21.10 -15.90
CA SER A 3 16.89 -19.68 -16.24
C SER A 3 15.44 -19.21 -16.20
N MET A 4 15.14 -18.18 -15.40
CA MET A 4 13.85 -17.51 -15.46
C MET A 4 13.61 -17.07 -16.90
N ALA A 5 12.42 -17.36 -17.44
CA ALA A 5 12.17 -17.05 -18.82
C ALA A 5 11.89 -15.54 -18.94
N ALA A 6 12.42 -14.90 -19.99
CA ALA A 6 12.13 -13.48 -20.26
C ALA A 6 10.61 -13.19 -20.39
N SER A 7 9.82 -14.22 -20.70
CA SER A 7 8.36 -14.20 -20.67
C SER A 7 7.80 -13.95 -19.27
N ASP A 8 8.41 -14.52 -18.23
CA ASP A 8 7.91 -14.45 -16.85
C ASP A 8 8.10 -13.03 -16.30
N VAL A 9 9.27 -12.44 -16.56
CA VAL A 9 9.57 -11.04 -16.21
C VAL A 9 8.59 -10.10 -16.92
N SER A 10 8.30 -10.35 -18.20
CA SER A 10 7.37 -9.52 -18.98
C SER A 10 5.93 -9.65 -18.47
N ALA A 11 5.47 -10.87 -18.17
CA ALA A 11 4.14 -11.13 -17.63
C ALA A 11 3.94 -10.49 -16.25
N LEU A 12 4.92 -10.60 -15.36
CA LEU A 12 4.88 -9.95 -14.05
C LEU A 12 4.98 -8.43 -14.14
N ALA A 13 5.79 -7.88 -15.06
CA ALA A 13 5.85 -6.44 -15.30
C ALA A 13 4.51 -5.88 -15.81
N GLU A 14 3.84 -6.63 -16.70
CA GLU A 14 2.49 -6.29 -17.15
C GLU A 14 1.49 -6.34 -15.99
N ALA A 15 1.51 -7.43 -15.20
CA ALA A 15 0.67 -7.57 -14.01
C ALA A 15 0.89 -6.43 -13.01
N ALA A 16 2.14 -6.12 -12.68
CA ALA A 16 2.52 -5.00 -11.83
C ALA A 16 2.01 -3.66 -12.39
N THR A 17 2.12 -3.46 -13.70
CA THR A 17 1.63 -2.25 -14.38
C THR A 17 0.10 -2.11 -14.28
N ARG A 18 -0.65 -3.22 -14.37
CA ARG A 18 -2.11 -3.26 -14.21
C ARG A 18 -2.56 -2.91 -12.80
N ILE A 19 -1.82 -3.35 -11.79
CA ILE A 19 -2.08 -3.04 -10.38
C ILE A 19 -1.48 -1.68 -9.93
N GLY A 20 -0.93 -0.89 -10.85
CA GLY A 20 -0.51 0.48 -10.55
C GLY A 20 0.90 0.69 -10.08
N ALA A 21 1.78 -0.29 -10.27
CA ALA A 21 3.20 -0.08 -10.10
C ALA A 21 3.64 1.11 -10.97
N ARG A 22 4.05 2.20 -10.32
CA ARG A 22 4.48 3.45 -10.96
C ARG A 22 5.60 4.09 -10.14
N PRO A 23 6.60 4.71 -10.78
CA PRO A 23 7.61 5.49 -10.09
C PRO A 23 6.97 6.60 -9.24
N PHE A 24 7.52 6.82 -8.05
CA PHE A 24 7.10 7.90 -7.17
C PHE A 24 8.29 8.54 -6.46
N LYS A 25 8.52 9.83 -6.73
CA LYS A 25 9.51 10.64 -6.03
C LYS A 25 9.06 10.74 -4.56
N ASP A 26 9.90 10.32 -3.62
CA ASP A 26 9.68 10.39 -2.17
C ASP A 26 8.76 9.33 -1.53
N ALA A 27 8.45 8.23 -2.22
CA ALA A 27 8.04 7.00 -1.54
C ALA A 27 9.17 5.99 -1.57
N THR A 28 9.70 5.69 -0.38
CA THR A 28 10.52 4.52 -0.09
C THR A 28 9.69 3.22 -0.10
N GLY A 29 8.49 3.24 -0.68
CA GLY A 29 7.51 2.15 -0.62
C GLY A 29 6.61 2.16 0.62
N HIS A 30 6.75 3.11 1.54
CA HIS A 30 5.96 3.16 2.79
C HIS A 30 5.68 4.60 3.26
N TRP A 31 4.76 4.74 4.22
CA TRP A 31 4.35 5.97 4.89
C TRP A 31 4.89 6.06 6.33
N SER A 32 6.16 5.68 6.53
CA SER A 32 6.73 5.41 7.86
C SER A 32 6.57 6.53 8.91
N ASN A 33 6.48 7.79 8.47
CA ASN A 33 6.34 8.95 9.35
C ASN A 33 4.99 9.66 9.22
N SER A 34 4.01 9.05 8.54
CA SER A 34 2.75 9.72 8.17
C SER A 34 1.58 8.79 8.41
N VAL A 35 1.23 8.66 9.70
CA VAL A 35 0.18 7.77 10.20
C VAL A 35 -1.17 8.03 9.55
N GLU A 36 -1.49 9.28 9.29
CA GLU A 36 -2.70 9.71 8.60
C GLU A 36 -2.74 9.24 7.15
N VAL A 37 -1.58 9.21 6.48
CA VAL A 37 -1.49 8.72 5.08
C VAL A 37 -1.55 7.20 5.04
N ALA A 38 -0.93 6.52 6.01
CA ALA A 38 -1.07 5.07 6.16
C ALA A 38 -2.53 4.67 6.39
N LEU A 39 -3.25 5.39 7.24
CA LEU A 39 -4.67 5.14 7.49
C LEU A 39 -5.53 5.38 6.23
N MET A 40 -5.27 6.46 5.49
CA MET A 40 -5.91 6.72 4.20
C MET A 40 -5.63 5.61 3.18
N ASP A 41 -4.40 5.12 3.10
CA ASP A 41 -4.05 4.01 2.22
C ASP A 41 -4.81 2.74 2.60
N THR A 42 -4.86 2.39 3.89
CA THR A 42 -5.60 1.23 4.39
C THR A 42 -7.07 1.29 4.01
N ILE A 43 -7.78 2.37 4.35
CA ILE A 43 -9.21 2.46 4.09
C ILE A 43 -9.52 2.48 2.60
N LEU A 44 -8.76 3.24 1.80
CA LEU A 44 -9.01 3.35 0.37
C LEU A 44 -8.63 2.08 -0.40
N SER A 45 -7.63 1.33 0.07
CA SER A 45 -7.24 0.05 -0.53
C SER A 45 -8.24 -1.06 -0.22
N ALA A 46 -8.88 -1.05 0.96
CA ALA A 46 -9.82 -2.10 1.36
C ALA A 46 -11.02 -2.28 0.41
N SER A 47 -11.50 -1.19 -0.20
CA SER A 47 -12.68 -1.19 -1.09
C SER A 47 -12.37 -0.98 -2.56
N ALA A 48 -11.10 -1.04 -2.97
CA ALA A 48 -10.76 -0.76 -4.35
C ALA A 48 -11.07 -1.99 -5.26
N VAL A 49 -11.36 -1.77 -6.55
CA VAL A 49 -11.68 -2.84 -7.54
C VAL A 49 -10.48 -3.68 -8.03
N MET A 50 -10.39 -4.96 -7.64
CA MET A 50 -9.29 -5.92 -7.90
C MET A 50 -8.48 -5.80 -9.22
N ASP A 51 -9.11 -5.57 -10.38
CA ASP A 51 -8.48 -5.69 -11.71
C ASP A 51 -8.69 -4.46 -12.64
N GLY A 52 -8.67 -3.23 -12.11
CA GLY A 52 -8.83 -2.02 -12.95
C GLY A 52 -7.91 -0.89 -12.54
N ALA A 53 -7.01 -0.44 -13.45
CA ALA A 53 -6.06 0.66 -13.28
C ALA A 53 -5.72 0.96 -11.80
N TYR A 54 -5.32 -0.09 -11.09
CA TYR A 54 -5.06 0.01 -9.67
C TYR A 54 -3.87 0.94 -9.49
N GLY A 55 -3.76 1.62 -8.36
CA GLY A 55 -2.81 2.72 -8.20
C GLY A 55 -3.07 3.97 -9.06
N ALA A 56 -4.06 4.03 -9.96
CA ALA A 56 -4.49 5.31 -10.55
C ALA A 56 -5.55 6.02 -9.68
N GLY A 57 -6.33 5.27 -8.88
CA GLY A 57 -7.30 5.85 -7.95
C GLY A 57 -6.68 6.25 -6.62
N VAL A 58 -6.16 5.28 -5.87
CA VAL A 58 -5.67 5.48 -4.50
C VAL A 58 -4.38 6.29 -4.46
N LEU A 59 -3.34 5.86 -5.18
CA LEU A 59 -2.02 6.50 -5.08
C LEU A 59 -2.03 7.99 -5.52
N PRO A 60 -2.70 8.42 -6.59
CA PRO A 60 -2.87 9.84 -6.92
C PRO A 60 -3.60 10.64 -5.84
N ARG A 61 -4.61 10.07 -5.18
CA ARG A 61 -5.29 10.71 -4.03
C ARG A 61 -4.33 10.89 -2.86
N LEU A 62 -3.58 9.84 -2.51
CA LEU A 62 -2.56 9.90 -1.45
C LEU A 62 -1.44 10.90 -1.79
N ARG A 63 -1.04 10.99 -3.06
CA ARG A 63 -0.06 11.98 -3.54
C ARG A 63 -0.59 13.40 -3.40
N ALA A 64 -1.81 13.65 -3.84
CA ALA A 64 -2.45 14.96 -3.73
C ALA A 64 -2.58 15.37 -2.26
N TYR A 65 -3.02 14.44 -1.40
CA TYR A 65 -3.12 14.67 0.03
C TYR A 65 -1.76 14.95 0.69
N LYS A 66 -0.73 14.15 0.37
CA LYS A 66 0.64 14.37 0.87
C LYS A 66 1.18 15.74 0.43
N ALA A 67 0.94 16.14 -0.81
CA ALA A 67 1.33 17.46 -1.30
C ALA A 67 0.59 18.59 -0.57
N PHE A 68 -0.71 18.41 -0.29
CA PHE A 68 -1.52 19.36 0.46
C PHE A 68 -1.06 19.55 1.91
N ARG A 69 -0.85 18.46 2.66
CA ARG A 69 -0.46 18.55 4.08
C ARG A 69 0.99 18.97 4.30
N GLY A 70 1.85 18.81 3.29
CA GLY A 70 3.30 18.97 3.43
C GLY A 70 3.90 17.98 4.44
N GLN A 71 4.62 18.49 5.43
CA GLN A 71 5.26 17.70 6.49
C GLN A 71 4.39 17.55 7.75
N ALA A 72 3.25 18.22 7.81
CA ALA A 72 2.44 18.22 9.00
C ALA A 72 1.70 16.88 9.16
N ASN A 73 1.58 16.45 10.41
CA ASN A 73 0.73 15.35 10.80
C ASN A 73 -0.71 15.87 10.96
N MET A 74 -1.62 15.27 10.20
CA MET A 74 -3.00 15.69 10.10
C MET A 74 -3.97 14.70 10.77
N MET A 75 -3.49 13.83 11.66
CA MET A 75 -4.32 12.84 12.36
C MET A 75 -5.49 13.47 13.11
N ARG A 76 -5.21 14.55 13.87
CA ARG A 76 -6.25 15.34 14.56
C ARG A 76 -7.20 16.04 13.58
N LEU A 77 -6.69 16.52 12.45
CA LEU A 77 -7.50 17.13 11.40
C LEU A 77 -8.51 16.12 10.85
N LEU A 78 -8.06 14.89 10.55
CA LEU A 78 -8.92 13.79 10.10
C LEU A 78 -10.01 13.44 11.13
N ALA A 79 -9.66 13.41 12.41
CA ALA A 79 -10.61 13.07 13.48
C ALA A 79 -11.67 14.16 13.76
N THR A 80 -11.33 15.45 13.59
CA THR A 80 -12.13 16.55 14.18
C THR A 80 -12.75 17.54 13.20
N LEU A 81 -12.14 17.80 12.04
CA LEU A 81 -12.60 18.88 11.16
C LEU A 81 -13.56 18.42 10.06
N GLY A 82 -13.90 17.13 10.04
CA GLY A 82 -14.95 16.61 9.18
C GLY A 82 -14.62 16.61 7.68
N PRO A 83 -15.61 16.26 6.83
CA PRO A 83 -15.39 15.87 5.44
C PRO A 83 -14.98 17.02 4.49
N PHE A 84 -15.17 18.29 4.87
CA PHE A 84 -14.99 19.44 3.97
C PHE A 84 -13.57 19.63 3.44
N ALA A 85 -12.55 19.07 4.11
CA ALA A 85 -11.16 19.06 3.61
C ALA A 85 -10.77 17.74 2.93
N LEU A 86 -11.64 16.72 2.96
CA LEU A 86 -11.40 15.40 2.38
C LEU A 86 -12.03 15.24 0.99
N ASP A 87 -12.96 16.10 0.60
CA ASP A 87 -13.66 16.02 -0.69
C ASP A 87 -12.71 16.02 -1.90
N ASP A 88 -11.57 16.72 -1.79
CA ASP A 88 -10.54 16.78 -2.83
C ASP A 88 -9.72 15.47 -2.96
N PHE A 89 -9.77 14.59 -1.95
CA PHE A 89 -8.93 13.41 -1.85
C PHE A 89 -9.71 12.11 -1.77
N VAL A 90 -10.95 12.15 -1.29
CA VAL A 90 -11.81 10.99 -1.05
C VAL A 90 -13.17 11.30 -1.66
N ALA A 91 -13.58 10.54 -2.67
CA ALA A 91 -14.83 10.80 -3.37
C ALA A 91 -16.04 10.34 -2.54
N GLU A 92 -16.00 9.09 -2.07
CA GLU A 92 -17.14 8.44 -1.42
C GLU A 92 -17.35 8.92 0.01
N GLN A 93 -18.59 9.26 0.36
CA GLN A 93 -18.92 9.73 1.71
C GLN A 93 -18.65 8.65 2.77
N HIS A 94 -18.86 7.37 2.43
CA HIS A 94 -18.63 6.29 3.39
C HIS A 94 -17.14 6.17 3.76
N HIS A 95 -16.21 6.34 2.79
CA HIS A 95 -14.76 6.32 3.05
C HIS A 95 -14.33 7.49 3.95
N LYS A 96 -14.93 8.67 3.76
CA LYS A 96 -14.68 9.83 4.65
C LYS A 96 -15.13 9.52 6.07
N ASN A 97 -16.32 8.93 6.24
CA ASN A 97 -16.84 8.56 7.55
C ASN A 97 -15.96 7.50 8.23
N GLN A 98 -15.53 6.48 7.48
CA GLN A 98 -14.57 5.48 7.99
C GLN A 98 -13.26 6.14 8.43
N LEU A 99 -12.72 7.06 7.62
CA LEU A 99 -11.50 7.78 7.96
C LEU A 99 -11.64 8.59 9.23
N MET A 100 -12.72 9.35 9.36
CA MET A 100 -12.98 10.15 10.56
C MET A 100 -13.14 9.27 11.80
N HIS A 101 -13.90 8.18 11.69
CA HIS A 101 -14.15 7.26 12.80
C HIS A 101 -12.87 6.53 13.23
N ALA A 102 -12.15 5.91 12.29
CA ALA A 102 -10.89 5.24 12.56
C ALA A 102 -9.85 6.22 13.13
N ALA A 103 -9.81 7.46 12.61
CA ALA A 103 -8.92 8.49 13.10
C ALA A 103 -9.19 8.85 14.56
N ALA A 104 -10.46 9.09 14.89
CA ALA A 104 -10.87 9.40 16.26
C ALA A 104 -10.58 8.22 17.21
N ALA A 105 -10.96 7.00 16.81
CA ALA A 105 -10.74 5.80 17.62
C ALA A 105 -9.25 5.54 17.90
N LEU A 106 -8.40 5.67 16.87
CA LEU A 106 -6.94 5.52 17.04
C LEU A 106 -6.35 6.60 17.95
N MET A 107 -6.81 7.85 17.82
CA MET A 107 -6.39 8.93 18.73
C MET A 107 -6.81 8.69 20.17
N ASP A 108 -8.03 8.20 20.39
CA ASP A 108 -8.53 7.82 21.73
C ASP A 108 -7.72 6.64 22.31
N ALA A 109 -7.22 5.74 21.46
CA ALA A 109 -6.28 4.69 21.80
C ALA A 109 -4.81 5.16 21.93
N GLY A 110 -4.55 6.47 21.85
CA GLY A 110 -3.23 7.08 22.06
C GLY A 110 -2.38 7.29 20.80
N VAL A 111 -2.86 6.92 19.62
CA VAL A 111 -2.11 7.04 18.37
C VAL A 111 -2.28 8.44 17.78
N ASN A 112 -1.33 9.34 18.03
CA ASN A 112 -1.31 10.67 17.42
C ASN A 112 -0.37 10.73 16.22
N ALA A 113 0.75 10.00 16.25
CA ALA A 113 1.78 9.93 15.24
C ALA A 113 2.22 8.48 15.00
N ALA A 114 3.03 8.25 13.96
CA ALA A 114 3.54 6.91 13.64
C ALA A 114 4.38 6.29 14.78
N ALA A 115 5.05 7.12 15.58
CA ALA A 115 5.85 6.68 16.72
C ALA A 115 5.01 6.16 17.90
N ASP A 116 3.72 6.49 17.96
CA ASP A 116 2.81 6.05 19.02
C ASP A 116 2.19 4.68 18.70
N VAL A 117 2.43 4.15 17.50
CA VAL A 117 1.86 2.87 17.06
C VAL A 117 2.63 1.72 17.70
N GLU A 118 1.92 0.94 18.49
CA GLU A 118 2.42 -0.23 19.18
C GLU A 118 1.90 -1.49 18.46
N PRO A 119 2.75 -2.27 17.77
CA PRO A 119 2.29 -3.34 16.88
C PRO A 119 1.50 -4.46 17.59
N GLN A 120 1.74 -4.62 18.90
CA GLN A 120 1.11 -5.64 19.76
C GLN A 120 -0.01 -5.07 20.64
N ALA A 121 -0.34 -3.78 20.54
CA ALA A 121 -1.38 -3.17 21.35
C ALA A 121 -2.77 -3.56 20.84
N THR A 122 -3.43 -4.47 21.57
CA THR A 122 -4.79 -4.91 21.25
C THR A 122 -5.78 -3.75 21.19
N THR A 123 -5.63 -2.74 22.06
CA THR A 123 -6.49 -1.56 22.07
C THR A 123 -6.39 -0.73 20.80
N GLN A 124 -5.20 -0.54 20.24
CA GLN A 124 -5.00 0.18 18.98
C GLN A 124 -5.53 -0.61 17.79
N ARG A 125 -5.31 -1.94 17.81
CA ARG A 125 -5.87 -2.86 16.81
C ARG A 125 -7.40 -2.78 16.81
N GLU A 126 -8.03 -2.96 17.97
CA GLU A 126 -9.49 -2.89 18.16
C GLU A 126 -10.05 -1.53 17.72
N ALA A 127 -9.36 -0.44 18.04
CA ALA A 127 -9.75 0.89 17.61
C ALA A 127 -9.84 1.01 16.08
N LEU A 128 -8.88 0.46 15.34
CA LEU A 128 -8.95 0.47 13.87
C LEU A 128 -10.05 -0.48 13.34
N VAL A 129 -10.06 -1.73 13.78
CA VAL A 129 -10.94 -2.77 13.22
C VAL A 129 -12.40 -2.62 13.63
N SER A 130 -12.70 -1.81 14.66
CA SER A 130 -14.08 -1.43 15.00
C SER A 130 -14.72 -0.49 13.98
N THR A 131 -13.94 0.06 13.04
CA THR A 131 -14.47 0.86 11.94
C THR A 131 -15.21 -0.04 10.95
N ASP A 132 -16.49 0.26 10.72
CA ASP A 132 -17.36 -0.47 9.80
C ASP A 132 -16.68 -0.75 8.47
N GLY A 133 -16.67 -2.02 8.03
CA GLY A 133 -16.09 -2.45 6.76
C GLY A 133 -14.58 -2.70 6.76
N LEU A 134 -13.89 -2.57 7.90
CA LEU A 134 -12.49 -2.97 8.04
C LEU A 134 -12.38 -4.37 8.68
N SER A 135 -11.60 -5.25 8.06
CA SER A 135 -11.30 -6.59 8.59
C SER A 135 -10.09 -6.56 9.51
N GLU A 136 -9.80 -7.68 10.18
CA GLU A 136 -8.58 -7.84 10.97
C GLU A 136 -7.30 -7.56 10.18
N LEU A 137 -7.30 -7.83 8.87
CA LEU A 137 -6.17 -7.55 7.98
C LEU A 137 -5.91 -6.05 7.79
N ALA A 138 -6.88 -5.18 8.08
CA ALA A 138 -6.69 -3.74 7.99
C ALA A 138 -5.60 -3.25 8.96
N TRP A 139 -5.51 -3.85 10.16
CA TRP A 139 -4.43 -3.56 11.09
C TRP A 139 -3.07 -3.99 10.55
N ASP A 140 -2.95 -5.22 10.08
CA ASP A 140 -1.70 -5.73 9.54
C ASP A 140 -1.23 -4.91 8.33
N TYR A 141 -2.15 -4.56 7.43
CA TYR A 141 -1.87 -3.71 6.29
C TYR A 141 -1.46 -2.29 6.71
N PHE A 142 -2.14 -1.70 7.70
CA PHE A 142 -1.77 -0.40 8.26
C PHE A 142 -0.34 -0.41 8.84
N LEU A 143 0.03 -1.46 9.56
CA LEU A 143 1.39 -1.63 10.08
C LEU A 143 2.42 -1.80 8.95
N ILE A 144 2.10 -2.58 7.92
CA ILE A 144 2.95 -2.72 6.72
C ILE A 144 3.16 -1.35 6.06
N MET A 145 2.10 -0.56 5.91
CA MET A 145 2.18 0.79 5.35
C MET A 145 3.02 1.75 6.20
N LEU A 146 3.11 1.54 7.51
CA LEU A 146 4.00 2.26 8.41
C LEU A 146 5.44 1.74 8.42
N ASN A 147 5.76 0.71 7.62
CA ASN A 147 7.05 0.03 7.63
C ASN A 147 7.42 -0.55 9.02
N ILE A 148 6.42 -0.99 9.77
CA ILE A 148 6.62 -1.70 11.04
C ILE A 148 7.01 -3.14 10.73
N ASP A 149 8.07 -3.61 11.40
CA ASP A 149 8.61 -4.94 11.18
C ASP A 149 8.30 -5.85 12.37
N THR A 150 7.55 -6.92 12.10
CA THR A 150 7.32 -8.03 13.04
C THR A 150 7.42 -9.35 12.27
N PRO A 151 7.74 -10.47 12.95
CA PRO A 151 7.78 -11.78 12.29
C PRO A 151 6.48 -12.14 11.56
N GLN A 152 5.34 -11.78 12.13
CA GLN A 152 4.01 -12.03 11.56
C GLN A 152 3.80 -11.21 10.28
N LEU A 153 4.16 -9.92 10.29
CA LEU A 153 4.05 -9.07 9.09
C LEU A 153 5.06 -9.46 8.01
N ALA A 154 6.24 -9.93 8.38
CA ALA A 154 7.20 -10.49 7.42
C ALA A 154 6.61 -11.73 6.72
N GLN A 155 5.97 -12.63 7.46
CA GLN A 155 5.29 -13.79 6.90
C GLN A 155 4.13 -13.40 5.98
N LEU A 156 3.31 -12.42 6.38
CA LEU A 156 2.21 -11.92 5.57
C LEU A 156 2.70 -11.27 4.27
N ARG A 157 3.71 -10.39 4.35
CA ARG A 157 4.35 -9.78 3.16
C ARG A 157 4.86 -10.84 2.20
N ASN A 158 5.58 -11.85 2.69
CA ASN A 158 6.06 -12.97 1.87
C ASN A 158 4.91 -13.73 1.21
N THR A 159 3.84 -14.02 1.96
CA THR A 159 2.66 -14.70 1.43
C THR A 159 2.02 -13.91 0.28
N TRP A 160 1.87 -12.59 0.43
CA TRP A 160 1.34 -11.73 -0.62
C TRP A 160 2.25 -11.64 -1.86
N LEU A 161 3.57 -11.60 -1.68
CA LEU A 161 4.50 -11.68 -2.81
C LEU A 161 4.39 -13.03 -3.54
N ASP A 162 4.31 -14.13 -2.78
CA ASP A 162 4.16 -15.48 -3.32
C ASP A 162 2.86 -15.62 -4.12
N ASP A 163 1.74 -15.18 -3.53
CA ASP A 163 0.42 -15.29 -4.13
C ASP A 163 0.31 -14.43 -5.40
N PHE A 164 0.95 -13.25 -5.42
CA PHE A 164 1.04 -12.43 -6.62
C PHE A 164 1.81 -13.12 -7.75
N VAL A 165 2.97 -13.70 -7.45
CA VAL A 165 3.81 -14.38 -8.46
C VAL A 165 3.13 -15.65 -8.98
N ALA A 166 2.68 -16.51 -8.07
CA ALA A 166 2.03 -17.78 -8.39
C ALA A 166 0.80 -17.56 -9.30
N ARG A 167 -0.02 -16.55 -8.98
CA ARG A 167 -1.24 -16.25 -9.75
C ARG A 167 -0.96 -15.74 -11.16
N ASN A 168 0.08 -14.94 -11.35
CA ASN A 168 0.35 -14.32 -12.66
C ASN A 168 1.21 -15.19 -13.58
N LEU A 169 1.91 -16.18 -13.03
CA LEU A 169 2.73 -17.11 -13.81
C LEU A 169 2.14 -18.52 -13.91
N ASP A 170 1.04 -18.80 -13.21
CA ASP A 170 0.43 -20.14 -13.10
C ASP A 170 1.46 -21.18 -12.62
N VAL A 171 2.23 -20.82 -11.60
CA VAL A 171 3.28 -21.65 -11.00
C VAL A 171 2.99 -21.95 -9.54
N SER A 172 3.52 -23.06 -9.05
CA SER A 172 3.63 -23.31 -7.61
C SER A 172 4.48 -22.23 -6.94
N ARG A 173 4.27 -22.03 -5.63
CA ARG A 173 5.09 -21.10 -4.83
C ARG A 173 6.58 -21.37 -5.04
N LEU A 174 7.30 -20.33 -5.42
CA LEU A 174 8.75 -20.33 -5.54
C LEU A 174 9.39 -20.32 -4.15
N ASP A 175 10.66 -20.70 -4.05
CA ASP A 175 11.44 -20.36 -2.87
C ASP A 175 11.65 -18.83 -2.78
N VAL A 176 11.89 -18.34 -1.57
CA VAL A 176 12.00 -16.90 -1.27
C VAL A 176 13.10 -16.24 -2.09
N ASP A 177 14.26 -16.89 -2.23
CA ASP A 177 15.40 -16.31 -2.96
C ASP A 177 15.10 -16.20 -4.46
N ALA A 178 14.50 -17.24 -5.05
CA ALA A 178 14.10 -17.22 -6.46
C ALA A 178 13.02 -16.17 -6.74
N ARG A 179 12.02 -16.06 -5.87
CA ARG A 179 10.98 -15.02 -5.98
C ARG A 179 11.57 -13.62 -5.88
N ASP A 180 12.44 -13.37 -4.91
CA ASP A 180 13.02 -12.05 -4.69
C ASP A 180 13.95 -11.64 -5.84
N ALA A 181 14.72 -12.59 -6.39
CA ALA A 181 15.50 -12.39 -7.61
C ALA A 181 14.60 -12.03 -8.80
N LEU A 182 13.49 -12.75 -8.99
CA LEU A 182 12.53 -12.48 -10.06
C LEU A 182 11.90 -11.08 -9.92
N LEU A 183 11.48 -10.68 -8.72
CA LEU A 183 10.91 -9.36 -8.47
C LEU A 183 11.94 -8.24 -8.65
N ALA A 184 13.22 -8.49 -8.35
CA ALA A 184 14.29 -7.55 -8.66
C ALA A 184 14.47 -7.36 -10.17
N GLU A 185 14.42 -8.44 -10.96
CA GLU A 185 14.48 -8.37 -12.41
C GLU A 185 13.26 -7.63 -13.01
N VAL A 186 12.06 -7.90 -12.50
CA VAL A 186 10.82 -7.18 -12.87
C VAL A 186 10.95 -5.69 -12.56
N THR A 187 11.51 -5.35 -11.40
CA THR A 187 11.76 -3.95 -11.02
C THR A 187 12.72 -3.26 -12.00
N ALA A 188 13.83 -3.90 -12.34
CA ALA A 188 14.80 -3.37 -13.29
C ALA A 188 14.18 -3.19 -14.69
N HIS A 189 13.36 -4.16 -15.13
CA HIS A 189 12.63 -4.08 -16.38
C HIS A 189 11.66 -2.88 -16.40
N LEU A 190 10.83 -2.73 -15.36
CA LEU A 190 9.91 -1.59 -15.22
C LEU A 190 10.64 -0.25 -15.13
N HIS A 191 11.78 -0.19 -14.45
CA HIS A 191 12.61 1.01 -14.41
C HIS A 191 13.08 1.41 -15.81
N ALA A 192 13.67 0.48 -16.58
CA ALA A 192 14.14 0.74 -17.94
C ALA A 192 12.99 1.18 -18.87
N GLU A 193 11.84 0.50 -18.78
CA GLU A 193 10.59 0.85 -19.46
C GLU A 193 10.15 2.29 -19.20
N HIS A 194 10.06 2.67 -17.92
CA HIS A 194 9.66 4.02 -17.50
C HIS A 194 10.68 5.09 -17.90
N HIS A 195 11.97 4.80 -17.74
CA HIS A 195 13.04 5.71 -18.15
C HIS A 195 12.99 5.98 -19.66
N ARG A 196 12.78 4.94 -20.48
CA ARG A 196 12.62 5.05 -21.93
C ARG A 196 11.39 5.88 -22.30
N LYS A 197 10.21 5.57 -21.73
CA LYS A 197 8.94 6.25 -22.03
C LYS A 197 8.94 7.72 -21.58
N SER A 198 9.71 8.06 -20.55
CA SER A 198 9.76 9.42 -19.98
C SER A 198 10.94 10.26 -20.46
N PHE A 199 11.75 9.76 -21.40
CA PHE A 199 13.01 10.40 -21.81
C PHE A 199 13.92 10.74 -20.60
N GLY A 200 13.97 9.86 -19.61
CA GLY A 200 14.76 10.03 -18.38
C GLY A 200 14.24 11.05 -17.39
N ARG A 201 13.00 11.53 -17.54
CA ARG A 201 12.41 12.55 -16.64
C ARG A 201 11.69 11.96 -15.42
N MET A 202 11.37 10.66 -15.43
CA MET A 202 10.73 10.01 -14.29
C MET A 202 11.74 9.62 -13.22
N PRO A 203 11.34 9.63 -11.93
CA PRO A 203 12.17 9.13 -10.85
C PRO A 203 12.42 7.63 -11.01
N GLU A 204 13.38 7.12 -10.24
CA GLU A 204 13.68 5.69 -10.15
C GLU A 204 12.46 4.87 -9.73
N PHE A 205 12.33 3.67 -10.29
CA PHE A 205 11.33 2.69 -9.88
C PHE A 205 12.05 1.64 -9.05
N THR A 206 11.64 1.47 -7.80
CA THR A 206 12.38 0.67 -6.82
C THR A 206 11.59 -0.57 -6.39
N LEU A 207 12.30 -1.59 -5.89
CA LEU A 207 11.66 -2.81 -5.41
C LEU A 207 10.64 -2.53 -4.30
N PRO A 208 10.90 -1.65 -3.30
CA PRO A 208 9.88 -1.28 -2.32
C PRO A 208 8.61 -0.68 -2.94
N GLN A 209 8.71 0.06 -4.05
CA GLN A 209 7.53 0.59 -4.75
C GLN A 209 6.74 -0.52 -5.44
N LEU A 210 7.44 -1.51 -6.01
CA LEU A 210 6.81 -2.71 -6.56
C LEU A 210 6.10 -3.51 -5.46
N SER A 211 6.81 -3.82 -4.37
CA SER A 211 6.24 -4.55 -3.23
C SER A 211 5.01 -3.84 -2.67
N GLN A 212 5.05 -2.50 -2.52
CA GLN A 212 3.89 -1.75 -2.03
C GLN A 212 2.69 -1.81 -2.99
N ALA A 213 2.92 -1.79 -4.30
CA ALA A 213 1.85 -1.97 -5.27
C ALA A 213 1.22 -3.36 -5.15
N ILE A 214 2.06 -4.39 -4.98
CA ILE A 214 1.61 -5.77 -4.75
C ILE A 214 0.81 -5.86 -3.45
N PHE A 215 1.31 -5.33 -2.33
CA PHE A 215 0.61 -5.37 -1.04
C PHE A 215 -0.75 -4.68 -1.10
N ARG A 216 -0.86 -3.53 -1.77
CA ARG A 216 -2.16 -2.86 -2.02
C ARG A 216 -3.12 -3.79 -2.74
N SER A 217 -2.66 -4.42 -3.82
CA SER A 217 -3.49 -5.30 -4.64
C SER A 217 -3.92 -6.56 -3.90
N GLU A 218 -3.02 -7.18 -3.14
CA GLU A 218 -3.32 -8.39 -2.37
C GLU A 218 -4.20 -8.09 -1.17
N TYR A 219 -3.98 -6.97 -0.49
CA TYR A 219 -4.85 -6.52 0.59
C TYR A 219 -6.27 -6.31 0.08
N ALA A 220 -6.44 -5.57 -1.02
CA ALA A 220 -7.75 -5.32 -1.57
C ALA A 220 -8.46 -6.61 -2.03
N ARG A 221 -7.72 -7.57 -2.57
CA ARG A 221 -8.25 -8.89 -2.93
C ARG A 221 -8.69 -9.69 -1.70
N ALA A 222 -7.99 -9.54 -0.59
CA ALA A 222 -8.33 -10.22 0.66
C ALA A 222 -9.55 -9.58 1.38
N THR A 223 -9.96 -8.37 0.99
CA THR A 223 -11.06 -7.62 1.60
C THR A 223 -12.27 -7.37 0.69
N SER A 224 -12.16 -7.70 -0.61
CA SER A 224 -13.26 -7.65 -1.59
C SER A 224 -14.12 -8.92 -1.56
#